data_AF-H7FML7-F1
#
_entry.id   AF-H7FML7-F1
#
_cell.length_a   1.000
_cell.length_b   1.000
_cell.length_c   1.000
_cell.angle_alpha   90.00
_cell.angle_beta   90.00
_cell.angle_gamma   90.00
#
_symmetry.space_group_name_H-M   'P 1'
#
loop_
_entity.id
_entity.type
_entity.pdbx_description
1 polymer ?
#
loop_
_entity_poly.entity_id
_entity_poly.type
_entity_poly.pdbx_seq_one_letter_code
_entity_poly.pdbx_strand_id
1 'polypeptide(L)'
;MGNSKIFLYGASGHCKVIVDILKSNNENIDAIIDDNPKENSLFGISIINSLAFKHELTHKLIVSIGNNSIRKKIVNSLSTSFFTAIHSKALVSDYSKIGEGSVVMAASVINPGVSIGKHCIINTGGIVEHDCKIDDFVHVSPNAAIAGGVEIGEGTHIGIAASVIQGMKIGKWVTVGAGAVVINDIPDYAVVVGNPGRIIKHNIENTTLKMDKSKIWLSSPHMGGTERNYVQEAFDTNWIAPLGPNVNGLESDLEDYLGEESSVGALSSGTAAIHLGLILLGVEAGDTVICQSMTFSASANPILYLGATPIFIDSEIETWNLCPLALEEAIIDSISKGATPKAIIAVHLYGVPYKVDEVRVVADKYGIPILEDSAEALGSSFKGQKCGTFGDIGVLSFNGNKIITTSGGGAIVTPSKELKEKALFFATQSRDDAAHYEHSEIGYNYRMSNICAGIGRGQMEVLDAHVGLRIKMHVFYVDLFKDIEGIDVFSSPNSDYSANYWLTAILISPNAAHGISVEELRLAFEKENIESRPLWKPMHMQPIFSDYPYYGKKIAETLFGNGLCLPSGSNLTNEDRARITAVVYQVFNIKPDLKLS
;
A
#
# COMPACT_ATOMS: atom_id res chain seq x y z
N MET A 1 -20.03 -38.69 24.91
CA MET A 1 -20.34 -37.37 24.32
C MET A 1 -19.16 -36.48 24.66
N GLY A 2 -18.40 -36.02 23.66
CA GLY A 2 -17.19 -35.22 23.92
C GLY A 2 -17.53 -33.92 24.63
N ASN A 3 -16.81 -33.58 25.70
CA ASN A 3 -16.99 -32.31 26.40
C ASN A 3 -16.84 -31.16 25.39
N SER A 4 -17.87 -30.33 25.26
CA SER A 4 -17.78 -29.07 24.50
C SER A 4 -16.72 -28.19 25.14
N LYS A 5 -15.71 -27.80 24.37
CA LYS A 5 -14.64 -26.92 24.82
C LYS A 5 -15.08 -25.45 24.81
N ILE A 6 -14.69 -24.69 25.82
CA ILE A 6 -15.04 -23.28 25.98
C ILE A 6 -13.80 -22.42 25.76
N PHE A 7 -13.91 -21.45 24.85
CA PHE A 7 -12.86 -20.50 24.52
C PHE A 7 -13.32 -19.07 24.74
N LEU A 8 -12.37 -18.19 25.06
CA LEU A 8 -12.59 -16.74 25.16
C LEU A 8 -11.77 -16.01 24.10
N TYR A 9 -12.34 -15.02 23.40
CA TYR A 9 -11.63 -14.22 22.41
C TYR A 9 -11.34 -12.81 22.93
N GLY A 10 -10.05 -12.54 23.21
CA GLY A 10 -9.50 -11.32 23.79
C GLY A 10 -9.12 -11.50 25.26
N ALA A 11 -7.88 -11.17 25.63
CA ALA A 11 -7.30 -11.35 26.98
C ALA A 11 -7.26 -10.05 27.82
N SER A 12 -8.19 -9.13 27.56
CA SER A 12 -8.24 -7.81 28.24
C SER A 12 -8.97 -7.84 29.60
N GLY A 13 -9.20 -6.66 30.21
CA GLY A 13 -9.90 -6.56 31.50
C GLY A 13 -11.31 -7.18 31.51
N HIS A 14 -12.05 -7.13 30.40
CA HIS A 14 -13.37 -7.76 30.32
C HIS A 14 -13.30 -9.30 30.36
N CYS A 15 -12.23 -9.89 29.81
CA CYS A 15 -11.95 -11.32 29.89
C CYS A 15 -11.85 -11.80 31.33
N LYS A 16 -11.20 -11.01 32.21
CA LYS A 16 -11.08 -11.33 33.64
C LYS A 16 -12.45 -11.53 34.30
N VAL A 17 -13.43 -10.73 33.91
CA VAL A 17 -14.79 -10.82 34.46
C VAL A 17 -15.54 -12.03 33.90
N ILE A 18 -15.38 -12.34 32.61
CA ILE A 18 -16.00 -13.54 32.02
C ILE A 18 -15.41 -14.83 32.62
N VAL A 19 -14.09 -14.85 32.91
CA VAL A 19 -13.47 -15.98 33.64
C VAL A 19 -14.16 -16.20 34.99
N ASP A 20 -14.46 -15.13 35.73
CA ASP A 20 -15.16 -15.21 37.01
C ASP A 20 -16.60 -15.75 36.85
N ILE A 21 -17.33 -15.29 35.83
CA ILE A 21 -18.68 -15.79 35.49
C ILE A 21 -18.65 -17.30 35.25
N LEU A 22 -17.74 -17.78 34.41
CA LEU A 22 -17.65 -19.20 34.07
C LEU A 22 -17.25 -20.04 35.29
N LYS A 23 -16.28 -19.58 36.08
CA LYS A 23 -15.90 -20.23 37.34
C LYS A 23 -17.05 -20.30 38.34
N SER A 24 -17.90 -19.26 38.42
CA SER A 24 -19.07 -19.24 39.30
C SER A 24 -20.12 -20.32 38.98
N ASN A 25 -20.05 -20.90 37.79
CA ASN A 25 -20.91 -21.98 37.30
C ASN A 25 -20.17 -23.33 37.18
N ASN A 26 -18.94 -23.43 37.68
CA ASN A 26 -18.06 -24.60 37.52
C ASN A 26 -17.78 -24.97 36.04
N GLU A 27 -17.79 -23.99 35.14
CA GLU A 27 -17.41 -24.18 33.73
C GLU A 27 -15.88 -24.06 33.58
N ASN A 28 -15.29 -24.96 32.79
CA ASN A 28 -13.84 -24.96 32.53
C ASN A 28 -13.53 -24.23 31.21
N ILE A 29 -12.45 -23.44 31.20
CA ILE A 29 -12.00 -22.68 30.03
C ILE A 29 -10.76 -23.35 29.46
N ASP A 30 -10.81 -23.75 28.20
CA ASP A 30 -9.73 -24.47 27.54
C ASP A 30 -8.56 -23.55 27.18
N ALA A 31 -8.84 -22.42 26.55
CA ALA A 31 -7.85 -21.41 26.21
C ALA A 31 -8.48 -20.03 25.97
N ILE A 32 -7.64 -19.00 26.02
CA ILE A 32 -7.98 -17.64 25.61
C ILE A 32 -7.25 -17.34 24.30
N ILE A 33 -7.94 -16.74 23.35
CA ILE A 33 -7.40 -16.38 22.04
C ILE A 33 -7.06 -14.89 22.07
N ASP A 34 -5.81 -14.53 21.82
CA ASP A 34 -5.38 -13.14 21.67
C ASP A 34 -4.13 -13.04 20.78
N ASP A 35 -4.15 -12.14 19.80
CA ASP A 35 -3.05 -11.95 18.84
C ASP A 35 -1.97 -10.99 19.36
N ASN A 36 -2.26 -10.21 20.39
CA ASN A 36 -1.31 -9.30 21.01
C ASN A 36 -1.39 -9.37 22.55
N PRO A 37 -1.10 -10.55 23.13
CA PRO A 37 -1.26 -10.76 24.55
C PRO A 37 -0.19 -9.99 25.35
N LYS A 38 -0.59 -9.43 26.50
CA LYS A 38 0.36 -8.82 27.45
C LYS A 38 1.14 -9.86 28.26
N GLU A 39 0.56 -11.05 28.42
CA GLU A 39 1.09 -12.15 29.22
C GLU A 39 0.73 -13.47 28.51
N ASN A 40 1.49 -14.54 28.73
CA ASN A 40 1.25 -15.84 28.07
C ASN A 40 0.11 -16.66 28.71
N SER A 41 -0.44 -16.20 29.84
CA SER A 41 -1.58 -16.83 30.50
C SER A 41 -2.38 -15.81 31.29
N LEU A 42 -3.66 -16.08 31.54
CA LEU A 42 -4.52 -15.27 32.42
C LEU A 42 -5.22 -16.17 33.44
N PHE A 43 -5.01 -15.93 34.73
CA PHE A 43 -5.53 -16.76 35.83
C PHE A 43 -5.21 -18.27 35.68
N GLY A 44 -4.05 -18.60 35.12
CA GLY A 44 -3.62 -19.97 34.85
C GLY A 44 -4.19 -20.60 33.57
N ILE A 45 -4.99 -19.85 32.80
CA ILE A 45 -5.52 -20.28 31.50
C ILE A 45 -4.54 -19.84 30.41
N SER A 46 -4.17 -20.75 29.52
CA SER A 46 -3.24 -20.48 28.43
C SER A 46 -3.80 -19.46 27.44
N ILE A 47 -2.97 -18.52 26.99
CA ILE A 47 -3.30 -17.62 25.89
C ILE A 47 -2.63 -18.13 24.62
N ILE A 48 -3.43 -18.33 23.57
CA ILE A 48 -3.01 -18.83 22.26
C ILE A 48 -3.25 -17.77 21.19
N ASN A 49 -2.40 -17.77 20.17
CA ASN A 49 -2.59 -16.94 18.99
C ASN A 49 -3.80 -17.42 18.17
N SER A 50 -4.52 -16.52 17.50
CA SER A 50 -5.67 -16.89 16.68
C SER A 50 -5.33 -17.86 15.54
N LEU A 51 -4.11 -17.83 15.01
CA LEU A 51 -3.63 -18.79 14.00
C LEU A 51 -3.54 -20.22 14.51
N ALA A 52 -3.35 -20.40 15.83
CA ALA A 52 -3.32 -21.71 16.46
C ALA A 52 -4.72 -22.24 16.79
N PHE A 53 -5.76 -21.41 16.65
CA PHE A 53 -7.14 -21.79 16.93
C PHE A 53 -7.82 -22.33 15.66
N LYS A 54 -8.19 -23.62 15.68
CA LYS A 54 -9.00 -24.23 14.62
C LYS A 54 -10.48 -24.03 14.93
N HIS A 55 -11.18 -23.36 14.02
CA HIS A 55 -12.63 -23.16 14.12
C HIS A 55 -13.37 -24.49 13.93
N GLU A 56 -13.76 -25.12 15.02
CA GLU A 56 -14.65 -26.28 15.00
C GLU A 56 -16.06 -25.85 15.42
N LEU A 57 -17.09 -26.37 14.73
CA LEU A 57 -18.50 -26.09 15.02
C LEU A 57 -18.94 -26.53 16.43
N THR A 58 -18.16 -27.39 17.07
CA THR A 58 -18.38 -27.94 18.41
C THR A 58 -17.83 -27.06 19.54
N HIS A 59 -17.01 -26.06 19.21
CA HIS A 59 -16.46 -25.12 20.19
C HIS A 59 -17.49 -24.09 20.61
N LYS A 60 -17.56 -23.83 21.92
CA LYS A 60 -18.33 -22.74 22.52
C LYS A 60 -17.41 -21.53 22.67
N LEU A 61 -17.72 -20.44 22.00
CA LEU A 61 -16.89 -19.22 22.04
C LEU A 61 -17.64 -18.05 22.71
N ILE A 62 -16.92 -17.26 23.50
CA ILE A 62 -17.37 -15.95 23.98
C ILE A 62 -16.37 -14.89 23.52
N VAL A 63 -16.84 -13.81 22.91
CA VAL A 63 -15.98 -12.67 22.55
C VAL A 63 -15.85 -11.74 23.75
N SER A 64 -14.73 -11.83 24.46
CA SER A 64 -14.42 -11.08 25.68
C SER A 64 -13.88 -9.67 25.43
N ILE A 65 -14.53 -8.94 24.52
CA ILE A 65 -14.22 -7.55 24.16
C ILE A 65 -15.34 -6.60 24.59
N GLY A 66 -15.02 -5.68 25.50
CA GLY A 66 -16.01 -4.72 26.03
C GLY A 66 -16.46 -3.62 25.05
N ASN A 67 -15.66 -3.32 24.02
CA ASN A 67 -16.01 -2.33 22.99
C ASN A 67 -17.01 -2.94 21.99
N ASN A 68 -18.17 -2.31 21.84
CA ASN A 68 -19.29 -2.85 21.04
C ASN A 68 -18.92 -3.01 19.56
N SER A 69 -18.31 -2.01 18.94
CA SER A 69 -17.95 -2.03 17.51
C SER A 69 -16.86 -3.06 17.20
N ILE A 70 -15.84 -3.16 18.05
CA ILE A 70 -14.78 -4.18 17.90
C ILE A 70 -15.36 -5.58 18.09
N ARG A 71 -16.22 -5.77 19.12
CA ARG A 71 -16.91 -7.04 19.36
C ARG A 71 -17.74 -7.47 18.16
N LYS A 72 -18.52 -6.55 17.55
CA LYS A 72 -19.29 -6.83 16.33
C LYS A 72 -18.41 -7.27 15.16
N LYS A 73 -17.29 -6.57 14.93
CA LYS A 73 -16.34 -6.93 13.85
C LYS A 73 -15.76 -8.34 14.04
N ILE A 74 -15.34 -8.67 15.25
CA ILE A 74 -14.78 -9.98 15.57
C ILE A 74 -15.84 -11.06 15.38
N VAL A 75 -17.04 -10.88 15.94
CA VAL A 75 -18.15 -11.84 15.77
C VAL A 75 -18.43 -12.13 14.30
N ASN A 76 -18.51 -11.09 13.46
CA ASN A 76 -18.76 -11.25 12.02
C ASN A 76 -17.65 -11.97 11.26
N SER A 77 -16.42 -12.00 11.80
CA SER A 77 -15.29 -12.71 11.21
C SER A 77 -15.20 -14.19 11.59
N LEU A 78 -16.05 -14.64 12.52
CA LEU A 78 -15.97 -15.98 13.11
C LEU A 78 -17.14 -16.85 12.67
N SER A 79 -16.84 -18.05 12.16
CA SER A 79 -17.84 -19.06 11.78
C SER A 79 -17.94 -20.14 12.88
N THR A 80 -18.55 -19.81 14.02
CA THR A 80 -18.65 -20.74 15.17
C THR A 80 -19.92 -20.51 15.99
N SER A 81 -20.18 -21.41 16.96
CA SER A 81 -21.29 -21.27 17.90
C SER A 81 -20.91 -20.40 19.09
N PHE A 82 -21.78 -19.46 19.46
CA PHE A 82 -21.54 -18.57 20.58
C PHE A 82 -22.30 -19.01 21.82
N PHE A 83 -21.63 -18.87 22.96
CA PHE A 83 -22.17 -19.29 24.25
C PHE A 83 -22.61 -18.08 25.07
N THR A 84 -23.78 -18.17 25.71
CA THR A 84 -24.28 -17.15 26.64
C THR A 84 -23.76 -17.43 28.04
N ALA A 85 -23.11 -16.45 28.68
CA ALA A 85 -22.54 -16.60 30.02
C ALA A 85 -23.30 -15.74 31.03
N ILE A 86 -23.91 -16.39 32.03
CA ILE A 86 -24.69 -15.73 33.09
C ILE A 86 -24.06 -16.10 34.44
N HIS A 87 -23.69 -15.10 35.24
CA HIS A 87 -23.13 -15.36 36.57
C HIS A 87 -24.16 -16.03 37.48
N SER A 88 -23.74 -16.98 38.32
CA SER A 88 -24.61 -17.67 39.29
C SER A 88 -25.25 -16.78 40.38
N LYS A 89 -24.94 -15.48 40.37
CA LYS A 89 -25.45 -14.46 41.30
C LYS A 89 -26.18 -13.33 40.56
N ALA A 90 -26.45 -13.49 39.27
CA ALA A 90 -27.39 -12.64 38.54
C ALA A 90 -28.81 -13.11 38.85
N LEU A 91 -29.75 -12.18 38.96
CA LEU A 91 -31.17 -12.48 39.11
C LEU A 91 -31.84 -12.33 37.75
N VAL A 92 -32.11 -13.44 37.09
CA VAL A 92 -32.71 -13.47 35.74
C VAL A 92 -34.06 -14.15 35.83
N SER A 93 -35.12 -13.45 35.39
CA SER A 93 -36.46 -14.02 35.35
C SER A 93 -36.57 -15.15 34.33
N ASP A 94 -37.26 -16.23 34.69
CA ASP A 94 -37.61 -17.34 33.79
C ASP A 94 -38.45 -16.89 32.57
N TYR A 95 -39.08 -15.72 32.65
CA TYR A 95 -39.89 -15.14 31.58
C TYR A 95 -39.11 -14.16 30.69
N SER A 96 -37.78 -14.12 30.80
CA SER A 96 -36.90 -13.30 29.96
C SER A 96 -36.21 -14.14 28.88
N LYS A 97 -35.74 -13.49 27.81
CA LYS A 97 -34.98 -14.13 26.73
C LYS A 97 -33.63 -13.45 26.56
N ILE A 98 -32.57 -14.25 26.39
CA ILE A 98 -31.20 -13.74 26.21
C ILE A 98 -30.59 -14.43 24.99
N GLY A 99 -30.14 -13.63 24.03
CA GLY A 99 -29.50 -14.12 22.81
C GLY A 99 -28.12 -14.74 23.04
N GLU A 100 -27.65 -15.47 22.04
CA GLU A 100 -26.34 -16.13 22.04
C GLU A 100 -25.18 -15.12 22.17
N GLY A 101 -24.08 -15.55 22.79
CA GLY A 101 -22.88 -14.74 22.96
C GLY A 101 -23.02 -13.55 23.93
N SER A 102 -24.19 -13.38 24.54
CA SER A 102 -24.44 -12.34 25.55
C SER A 102 -23.88 -12.74 26.91
N VAL A 103 -23.50 -11.72 27.69
CA VAL A 103 -22.84 -11.87 29.00
C VAL A 103 -23.61 -11.09 30.05
N VAL A 104 -23.95 -11.77 31.17
CA VAL A 104 -24.68 -11.21 32.30
C VAL A 104 -23.86 -11.40 33.57
N MET A 105 -23.44 -10.29 34.18
CA MET A 105 -22.51 -10.29 35.31
C MET A 105 -23.22 -10.40 36.67
N ALA A 106 -22.43 -10.61 37.73
CA ALA A 106 -22.95 -10.74 39.09
C ALA A 106 -23.82 -9.55 39.52
N ALA A 107 -24.82 -9.82 40.36
CA ALA A 107 -25.74 -8.84 40.94
C ALA A 107 -26.56 -8.02 39.93
N SER A 108 -26.50 -8.33 38.63
CA SER A 108 -27.43 -7.78 37.66
C SER A 108 -28.83 -8.36 37.83
N VAL A 109 -29.84 -7.60 37.44
CA VAL A 109 -31.26 -7.99 37.56
C VAL A 109 -31.92 -7.84 36.19
N ILE A 110 -32.53 -8.92 35.70
CA ILE A 110 -33.29 -8.96 34.44
C ILE A 110 -34.70 -9.44 34.78
N ASN A 111 -35.68 -8.54 34.68
CA ASN A 111 -37.07 -8.79 35.10
C ASN A 111 -37.93 -9.48 34.01
N PRO A 112 -39.15 -9.92 34.35
CA PRO A 112 -40.05 -10.61 33.41
C PRO A 112 -40.33 -9.81 32.13
N GLY A 113 -40.49 -10.51 30.99
CA GLY A 113 -40.85 -9.87 29.72
C GLY A 113 -39.70 -9.21 28.97
N VAL A 114 -38.49 -9.18 29.55
CA VAL A 114 -37.30 -8.62 28.90
C VAL A 114 -36.80 -9.52 27.77
N SER A 115 -36.47 -8.92 26.63
CA SER A 115 -35.79 -9.58 25.50
C SER A 115 -34.44 -8.92 25.24
N ILE A 116 -33.36 -9.68 25.41
CA ILE A 116 -31.98 -9.27 25.13
C ILE A 116 -31.47 -9.97 23.88
N GLY A 117 -30.91 -9.19 22.94
CA GLY A 117 -30.31 -9.66 21.71
C GLY A 117 -29.01 -10.42 21.89
N LYS A 118 -28.30 -10.62 20.79
CA LYS A 118 -27.03 -11.35 20.72
C LYS A 118 -25.86 -10.45 21.15
N HIS A 119 -24.82 -11.05 21.72
CA HIS A 119 -23.56 -10.37 22.07
C HIS A 119 -23.71 -9.10 22.92
N CYS A 120 -24.75 -9.05 23.75
CA CYS A 120 -24.99 -7.97 24.69
C CYS A 120 -24.15 -8.15 25.96
N ILE A 121 -23.88 -7.06 26.65
CA ILE A 121 -23.21 -7.07 27.95
C ILE A 121 -24.13 -6.40 28.97
N ILE A 122 -24.60 -7.15 29.95
CA ILE A 122 -25.25 -6.63 31.15
C ILE A 122 -24.25 -6.73 32.30
N ASN A 123 -23.66 -5.58 32.63
CA ASN A 123 -22.53 -5.50 33.53
C ASN A 123 -22.98 -5.58 35.01
N THR A 124 -22.01 -5.60 35.92
CA THR A 124 -22.21 -5.86 37.35
C THR A 124 -23.20 -4.86 37.94
N GLY A 125 -24.25 -5.35 38.60
CA GLY A 125 -25.30 -4.48 39.18
C GLY A 125 -26.18 -3.75 38.17
N GLY A 126 -26.07 -4.03 36.87
CA GLY A 126 -26.97 -3.48 35.86
C GLY A 126 -28.39 -4.03 36.03
N ILE A 127 -29.40 -3.16 35.92
CA ILE A 127 -30.81 -3.51 36.10
C ILE A 127 -31.56 -3.24 34.78
N VAL A 128 -32.30 -4.24 34.32
CA VAL A 128 -33.24 -4.15 33.19
C VAL A 128 -34.61 -4.56 33.69
N GLU A 129 -35.49 -3.57 33.86
CA GLU A 129 -36.85 -3.76 34.33
C GLU A 129 -37.76 -4.41 33.29
N HIS A 130 -38.98 -4.76 33.72
CA HIS A 130 -39.92 -5.55 32.92
C HIS A 130 -40.23 -4.96 31.53
N ASP A 131 -40.57 -5.84 30.58
CA ASP A 131 -41.01 -5.49 29.22
C ASP A 131 -40.01 -4.69 28.35
N CYS A 132 -38.72 -4.67 28.70
CA CYS A 132 -37.70 -4.00 27.89
C CYS A 132 -37.27 -4.82 26.67
N LYS A 133 -36.90 -4.14 25.59
CA LYS A 133 -36.31 -4.74 24.39
C LYS A 133 -34.91 -4.18 24.17
N ILE A 134 -33.91 -5.05 24.20
CA ILE A 134 -32.49 -4.72 24.05
C ILE A 134 -31.98 -5.43 22.79
N ASP A 135 -31.61 -4.67 21.76
CA ASP A 135 -31.10 -5.22 20.50
C ASP A 135 -29.63 -5.69 20.61
N ASP A 136 -29.11 -6.29 19.54
CA ASP A 136 -27.78 -6.90 19.50
C ASP A 136 -26.65 -5.91 19.88
N PHE A 137 -25.57 -6.45 20.46
CA PHE A 137 -24.35 -5.70 20.81
C PHE A 137 -24.52 -4.54 21.81
N VAL A 138 -25.67 -4.39 22.48
CA VAL A 138 -25.87 -3.38 23.53
C VAL A 138 -24.98 -3.66 24.74
N HIS A 139 -24.47 -2.61 25.38
CA HIS A 139 -23.70 -2.69 26.62
C HIS A 139 -24.33 -1.83 27.70
N VAL A 140 -24.93 -2.46 28.70
CA VAL A 140 -25.40 -1.86 29.95
C VAL A 140 -24.27 -1.93 30.98
N SER A 141 -23.64 -0.79 31.27
CA SER A 141 -22.47 -0.67 32.16
C SER A 141 -22.82 -0.88 33.64
N PRO A 142 -21.82 -0.95 34.56
CA PRO A 142 -22.09 -1.25 35.95
C PRO A 142 -23.10 -0.28 36.59
N ASN A 143 -23.99 -0.79 37.41
CA ASN A 143 -25.02 -0.03 38.12
C ASN A 143 -25.92 0.86 37.24
N ALA A 144 -25.96 0.65 35.92
CA ALA A 144 -26.93 1.34 35.07
C ALA A 144 -28.33 0.74 35.29
N ALA A 145 -29.35 1.59 35.33
CA ALA A 145 -30.73 1.20 35.59
C ALA A 145 -31.64 1.57 34.41
N ILE A 146 -32.28 0.57 33.83
CA ILE A 146 -33.24 0.71 32.73
C ILE A 146 -34.63 0.40 33.28
N ALA A 147 -35.51 1.41 33.35
CA ALA A 147 -36.88 1.24 33.82
C ALA A 147 -37.78 0.53 32.79
N GLY A 148 -38.99 0.15 33.19
CA GLY A 148 -39.84 -0.75 32.42
C GLY A 148 -40.24 -0.23 31.03
N GLY A 149 -40.36 -1.14 30.07
CA GLY A 149 -40.83 -0.84 28.71
C GLY A 149 -39.87 -0.01 27.85
N VAL A 150 -38.56 0.00 28.16
CA VAL A 150 -37.56 0.72 27.35
C VAL A 150 -37.10 -0.12 26.15
N GLU A 151 -36.94 0.53 25.00
CA GLU A 151 -36.36 -0.06 23.78
C GLU A 151 -34.94 0.51 23.57
N ILE A 152 -33.93 -0.35 23.39
CA ILE A 152 -32.53 0.06 23.14
C ILE A 152 -32.03 -0.58 21.85
N GLY A 153 -31.66 0.27 20.88
CA GLY A 153 -31.18 -0.14 19.56
C GLY A 153 -29.75 -0.68 19.56
N GLU A 154 -29.42 -1.36 18.46
CA GLU A 154 -28.18 -2.10 18.26
C GLU A 154 -26.90 -1.32 18.62
N GLY A 155 -25.95 -1.95 19.31
CA GLY A 155 -24.62 -1.40 19.54
C GLY A 155 -24.56 -0.25 20.55
N THR A 156 -25.68 0.17 21.11
CA THR A 156 -25.76 1.27 22.09
C THR A 156 -25.04 0.95 23.40
N HIS A 157 -24.41 1.96 23.98
CA HIS A 157 -23.70 1.90 25.25
C HIS A 157 -24.43 2.75 26.30
N ILE A 158 -24.90 2.11 27.36
CA ILE A 158 -25.44 2.77 28.55
C ILE A 158 -24.33 2.85 29.58
N GLY A 159 -23.89 4.07 29.91
CA GLY A 159 -22.75 4.34 30.78
C GLY A 159 -22.97 3.96 32.24
N ILE A 160 -21.87 3.83 32.98
CA ILE A 160 -21.88 3.45 34.39
C ILE A 160 -22.80 4.37 35.20
N ALA A 161 -23.64 3.79 36.06
CA ALA A 161 -24.62 4.51 36.88
C ALA A 161 -25.60 5.44 36.12
N ALA A 162 -25.77 5.26 34.80
CA ALA A 162 -26.80 5.97 34.06
C ALA A 162 -28.20 5.41 34.38
N SER A 163 -29.24 6.24 34.27
CA SER A 163 -30.63 5.85 34.51
C SER A 163 -31.50 6.22 33.31
N VAL A 164 -32.33 5.30 32.85
CA VAL A 164 -33.30 5.51 31.77
C VAL A 164 -34.71 5.34 32.34
N ILE A 165 -35.56 6.35 32.22
CA ILE A 165 -36.94 6.27 32.70
C ILE A 165 -37.80 5.37 31.81
N GLN A 166 -38.98 5.00 32.29
CA GLN A 166 -39.87 4.04 31.65
C GLN A 166 -40.33 4.48 30.26
N GLY A 167 -40.53 3.52 29.36
CA GLY A 167 -41.13 3.75 28.04
C GLY A 167 -40.28 4.54 27.03
N MET A 168 -38.99 4.74 27.30
CA MET A 168 -38.08 5.47 26.40
C MET A 168 -37.60 4.61 25.23
N LYS A 169 -37.40 5.25 24.08
CA LYS A 169 -36.74 4.67 22.91
C LYS A 169 -35.34 5.25 22.75
N ILE A 170 -34.34 4.39 22.82
CA ILE A 170 -32.94 4.73 22.60
C ILE A 170 -32.51 4.12 21.27
N GLY A 171 -32.08 4.95 20.32
CA GLY A 171 -31.63 4.53 19.00
C GLY A 171 -30.39 3.64 19.00
N LYS A 172 -29.94 3.23 17.82
CA LYS A 172 -28.72 2.42 17.63
C LYS A 172 -27.46 3.26 17.81
N TRP A 173 -26.36 2.63 18.25
CA TRP A 173 -25.03 3.25 18.42
C TRP A 173 -25.03 4.53 19.26
N VAL A 174 -25.98 4.65 20.17
CA VAL A 174 -26.05 5.74 21.14
C VAL A 174 -24.98 5.54 22.22
N THR A 175 -24.42 6.64 22.71
CA THR A 175 -23.59 6.65 23.93
C THR A 175 -24.30 7.47 25.01
N VAL A 176 -24.84 6.79 26.02
CA VAL A 176 -25.28 7.43 27.26
C VAL A 176 -24.08 7.49 28.19
N GLY A 177 -23.65 8.69 28.57
CA GLY A 177 -22.50 8.90 29.44
C GLY A 177 -22.74 8.43 30.87
N ALA A 178 -21.65 8.30 31.62
CA ALA A 178 -21.68 7.94 33.02
C ALA A 178 -22.58 8.90 33.84
N GLY A 179 -23.43 8.33 34.70
CA GLY A 179 -24.33 9.09 35.58
C GLY A 179 -25.42 9.89 34.88
N ALA A 180 -25.63 9.70 33.57
CA ALA A 180 -26.63 10.45 32.84
C ALA A 180 -28.06 9.96 33.14
N VAL A 181 -29.03 10.87 33.17
CA VAL A 181 -30.45 10.55 33.42
C VAL A 181 -31.28 10.81 32.16
N VAL A 182 -31.65 9.76 31.45
CA VAL A 182 -32.40 9.81 30.19
C VAL A 182 -33.89 9.91 30.49
N ILE A 183 -34.47 11.07 30.16
CA ILE A 183 -35.89 11.38 30.35
C ILE A 183 -36.65 11.66 29.05
N ASN A 184 -35.98 11.52 27.89
CA ASN A 184 -36.57 11.68 26.57
C ASN A 184 -36.00 10.60 25.64
N ASP A 185 -36.74 10.27 24.58
CA ASP A 185 -36.25 9.44 23.49
C ASP A 185 -34.94 9.99 22.92
N ILE A 186 -34.04 9.08 22.55
CA ILE A 186 -32.72 9.40 22.04
C ILE A 186 -32.64 8.91 20.58
N PRO A 187 -32.37 9.78 19.60
CA PRO A 187 -32.20 9.34 18.22
C PRO A 187 -30.93 8.53 18.06
N ASP A 188 -30.87 7.74 16.98
CA ASP A 188 -29.69 6.99 16.59
C ASP A 188 -28.42 7.84 16.68
N TYR A 189 -27.33 7.19 17.04
CA TYR A 189 -26.00 7.78 17.05
C TYR A 189 -25.79 8.92 18.06
N ALA A 190 -26.76 9.30 18.89
CA ALA A 190 -26.56 10.40 19.82
C ALA A 190 -25.54 10.10 20.93
N VAL A 191 -24.93 11.16 21.48
CA VAL A 191 -24.19 11.12 22.76
C VAL A 191 -24.91 11.98 23.77
N VAL A 192 -25.34 11.36 24.86
CA VAL A 192 -26.15 11.97 25.91
C VAL A 192 -25.37 11.99 27.21
N VAL A 193 -25.25 13.15 27.87
CA VAL A 193 -24.60 13.28 29.18
C VAL A 193 -25.39 14.18 30.12
N GLY A 194 -25.17 14.03 31.41
CA GLY A 194 -25.71 14.93 32.45
C GLY A 194 -27.04 14.48 33.06
N ASN A 195 -27.49 15.26 34.04
CA ASN A 195 -28.77 15.07 34.73
C ASN A 195 -29.54 16.42 34.76
N PRO A 196 -30.62 16.59 33.98
CA PRO A 196 -31.15 15.64 33.02
C PRO A 196 -30.20 15.46 31.82
N GLY A 197 -30.23 14.27 31.22
CA GLY A 197 -29.42 13.90 30.07
C GLY A 197 -29.73 14.78 28.87
N ARG A 198 -28.68 15.36 28.28
CA ARG A 198 -28.80 16.17 27.07
C ARG A 198 -27.89 15.62 25.98
N ILE A 199 -28.39 15.63 24.75
CA ILE A 199 -27.58 15.33 23.57
C ILE A 199 -26.53 16.43 23.44
N ILE A 200 -25.25 16.07 23.59
CA ILE A 200 -24.13 17.00 23.44
C ILE A 200 -23.51 16.94 22.04
N LYS A 201 -23.70 15.81 21.36
CA LYS A 201 -23.31 15.59 19.98
C LYS A 201 -24.08 14.38 19.47
N HIS A 202 -24.10 14.19 18.17
CA HIS A 202 -24.36 12.88 17.60
C HIS A 202 -23.01 12.31 17.19
N ASN A 203 -22.70 11.09 17.64
CA ASN A 203 -21.80 10.16 16.95
C ASN A 203 -22.43 9.76 15.62
N ILE A 204 -22.98 10.71 14.83
CA ILE A 204 -23.41 10.43 13.46
C ILE A 204 -22.24 9.64 12.90
N GLU A 205 -22.49 8.39 12.54
CA GLU A 205 -21.76 7.88 11.41
C GLU A 205 -22.19 8.78 10.25
N ASN A 206 -21.54 9.95 10.12
CA ASN A 206 -20.36 9.97 9.31
C ASN A 206 -19.95 8.50 9.00
N THR A 207 -20.64 7.87 8.04
CA THR A 207 -20.03 6.80 7.26
C THR A 207 -18.76 7.35 6.60
N THR A 208 -18.64 8.67 6.49
CA THR A 208 -17.38 9.39 6.65
C THR A 208 -17.04 9.63 8.11
N LEU A 209 -16.68 8.59 8.87
CA LEU A 209 -15.61 8.74 9.84
C LEU A 209 -14.64 9.72 9.12
N LYS A 210 -14.17 10.79 9.75
CA LYS A 210 -12.77 11.13 9.45
C LYS A 210 -11.94 9.95 10.00
N MET A 211 -12.17 8.73 9.46
CA MET A 211 -11.19 7.94 8.80
C MET A 211 -10.51 9.05 8.03
N ASP A 212 -9.35 9.42 8.52
CA ASP A 212 -8.32 9.73 7.58
C ASP A 212 -8.50 8.69 6.47
N LYS A 213 -9.16 9.10 5.37
CA LYS A 213 -9.62 8.18 4.32
C LYS A 213 -8.36 7.41 4.00
N SER A 214 -8.35 6.08 4.16
CA SER A 214 -7.06 5.37 4.15
C SER A 214 -6.32 5.79 2.90
N LYS A 215 -5.09 6.27 3.09
CA LYS A 215 -4.38 6.92 2.01
C LYS A 215 -4.16 5.91 0.89
N ILE A 216 -4.68 6.22 -0.29
CA ILE A 216 -4.36 5.46 -1.49
C ILE A 216 -3.09 6.11 -2.04
N TRP A 217 -1.96 5.42 -1.90
CA TRP A 217 -0.67 5.89 -2.41
C TRP A 217 -0.55 5.64 -3.91
N LEU A 218 0.28 6.43 -4.58
CA LEU A 218 0.54 6.26 -6.00
C LEU A 218 1.11 4.86 -6.30
N SER A 219 2.12 4.46 -5.52
CA SER A 219 2.77 3.15 -5.61
C SER A 219 3.51 2.87 -4.30
N SER A 220 2.83 2.32 -3.30
CA SER A 220 3.45 1.93 -2.03
C SER A 220 4.19 0.59 -2.14
N PRO A 221 5.22 0.34 -1.30
CA PRO A 221 5.81 -0.99 -1.16
C PRO A 221 4.75 -2.07 -0.90
N HIS A 222 4.91 -3.23 -1.53
CA HIS A 222 4.08 -4.42 -1.30
C HIS A 222 5.02 -5.59 -0.99
N MET A 223 5.02 -6.04 0.26
CA MET A 223 5.88 -7.14 0.71
C MET A 223 5.25 -8.50 0.35
N GLY A 224 6.06 -9.45 -0.12
CA GLY A 224 5.69 -10.83 -0.42
C GLY A 224 5.67 -11.75 0.80
N GLY A 225 6.38 -11.37 1.87
CA GLY A 225 6.45 -12.06 3.16
C GLY A 225 7.81 -12.73 3.45
N THR A 226 8.50 -13.23 2.42
CA THR A 226 9.78 -13.95 2.55
C THR A 226 10.98 -13.02 2.73
N GLU A 227 10.84 -11.71 2.49
CA GLU A 227 11.89 -10.71 2.72
C GLU A 227 12.41 -10.77 4.15
N ARG A 228 11.51 -11.02 5.12
CA ARG A 228 11.87 -11.12 6.53
C ARG A 228 12.83 -12.28 6.80
N ASN A 229 12.74 -13.37 6.05
CA ASN A 229 13.62 -14.54 6.23
C ASN A 229 15.05 -14.20 5.82
N TYR A 230 15.24 -13.58 4.65
CA TYR A 230 16.56 -13.18 4.16
C TYR A 230 17.19 -12.06 5.01
N VAL A 231 16.36 -11.13 5.50
CA VAL A 231 16.83 -10.12 6.45
C VAL A 231 17.25 -10.76 7.77
N GLN A 232 16.46 -11.70 8.31
CA GLN A 232 16.82 -12.44 9.52
C GLN A 232 18.12 -13.24 9.33
N GLU A 233 18.31 -13.87 8.17
CA GLU A 233 19.55 -14.57 7.83
C GLU A 233 20.78 -13.64 7.89
N ALA A 234 20.66 -12.41 7.40
CA ALA A 234 21.75 -11.42 7.48
C ALA A 234 22.13 -11.09 8.94
N PHE A 235 21.15 -11.04 9.85
CA PHE A 235 21.40 -10.86 11.29
C PHE A 235 22.01 -12.11 11.93
N ASP A 236 21.45 -13.29 11.63
CA ASP A 236 21.89 -14.55 12.22
C ASP A 236 23.33 -14.91 11.83
N THR A 237 23.72 -14.58 10.60
CA THR A 237 25.07 -14.80 10.06
C THR A 237 26.02 -13.61 10.28
N ASN A 238 25.53 -12.53 10.88
CA ASN A 238 26.26 -11.29 11.15
C ASN A 238 26.85 -10.61 9.88
N TRP A 239 26.24 -10.83 8.71
CA TRP A 239 26.56 -10.13 7.46
C TRP A 239 25.85 -8.78 7.39
N ILE A 240 26.25 -7.86 8.28
CA ILE A 240 25.73 -6.48 8.37
C ILE A 240 26.69 -5.52 7.66
N ALA A 241 26.87 -5.73 6.36
CA ALA A 241 27.85 -5.01 5.54
C ALA A 241 27.35 -4.84 4.10
N PRO A 242 27.96 -3.95 3.29
CA PRO A 242 27.65 -3.82 1.86
C PRO A 242 28.34 -4.92 1.03
N LEU A 243 28.22 -6.16 1.48
CA LEU A 243 28.66 -7.40 0.84
C LEU A 243 28.12 -8.59 1.66
N GLY A 244 27.91 -9.72 1.02
CA GLY A 244 27.44 -10.93 1.70
C GLY A 244 26.55 -11.81 0.82
N PRO A 245 26.05 -12.93 1.38
CA PRO A 245 25.28 -13.93 0.63
C PRO A 245 24.02 -13.39 -0.05
N ASN A 246 23.29 -12.46 0.58
CA ASN A 246 22.09 -11.90 -0.03
C ASN A 246 22.41 -10.99 -1.21
N VAL A 247 23.54 -10.27 -1.16
CA VAL A 247 23.99 -9.45 -2.30
C VAL A 247 24.28 -10.34 -3.49
N ASN A 248 25.07 -11.40 -3.30
CA ASN A 248 25.39 -12.36 -4.36
C ASN A 248 24.13 -13.06 -4.89
N GLY A 249 23.22 -13.44 -3.98
CA GLY A 249 21.97 -14.07 -4.35
C GLY A 249 21.06 -13.16 -5.16
N LEU A 250 20.96 -11.86 -4.80
CA LEU A 250 20.13 -10.91 -5.54
C LEU A 250 20.69 -10.67 -6.94
N GLU A 251 22.01 -10.59 -7.07
CA GLU A 251 22.65 -10.51 -8.39
C GLU A 251 22.32 -11.74 -9.23
N SER A 252 22.45 -12.95 -8.67
CA SER A 252 22.10 -14.20 -9.37
C SER A 252 20.63 -14.24 -9.77
N ASP A 253 19.71 -13.90 -8.86
CA ASP A 253 18.28 -13.88 -9.16
C ASP A 253 17.94 -12.91 -10.30
N LEU A 254 18.63 -11.77 -10.38
CA LEU A 254 18.46 -10.78 -11.45
C LEU A 254 19.08 -11.25 -12.77
N GLU A 255 20.28 -11.85 -12.74
CA GLU A 255 20.94 -12.45 -13.91
C GLU A 255 20.03 -13.52 -14.53
N ASP A 256 19.50 -14.43 -13.70
CA ASP A 256 18.58 -15.49 -14.12
C ASP A 256 17.27 -14.93 -14.68
N TYR A 257 16.72 -13.87 -14.07
CA TYR A 257 15.47 -13.25 -14.51
C TYR A 257 15.60 -12.50 -15.84
N LEU A 258 16.71 -11.78 -16.03
CA LEU A 258 16.95 -10.95 -17.21
C LEU A 258 17.39 -11.79 -18.41
N GLY A 259 18.19 -12.84 -18.19
CA GLY A 259 18.76 -13.66 -19.26
C GLY A 259 19.80 -12.88 -20.10
N GLU A 260 19.88 -13.21 -21.39
CA GLU A 260 20.78 -12.55 -22.37
C GLU A 260 22.27 -12.55 -21.98
N GLU A 261 22.72 -13.57 -21.25
CA GLU A 261 24.10 -13.67 -20.70
C GLU A 261 24.52 -12.43 -19.88
N SER A 262 23.53 -11.74 -19.31
CA SER A 262 23.75 -10.53 -18.53
C SER A 262 24.52 -10.81 -17.24
N SER A 263 25.40 -9.88 -16.87
CA SER A 263 26.07 -9.83 -15.57
C SER A 263 25.51 -8.65 -14.76
N VAL A 264 25.11 -8.87 -13.51
CA VAL A 264 24.41 -7.85 -12.70
C VAL A 264 25.20 -7.48 -11.44
N GLY A 265 25.43 -6.18 -11.22
CA GLY A 265 26.04 -5.64 -10.00
C GLY A 265 25.04 -4.88 -9.13
N ALA A 266 24.79 -5.34 -7.90
CA ALA A 266 23.88 -4.68 -6.95
C ALA A 266 24.48 -3.40 -6.33
N LEU A 267 23.75 -2.29 -6.42
CA LEU A 267 24.20 -0.96 -6.00
C LEU A 267 23.19 -0.30 -5.05
N SER A 268 23.65 0.75 -4.37
CA SER A 268 22.91 1.51 -3.36
C SER A 268 21.71 2.28 -3.92
N SER A 269 21.69 2.57 -5.23
CA SER A 269 20.60 3.24 -5.92
C SER A 269 20.68 3.06 -7.44
N GLY A 270 19.57 3.29 -8.14
CA GLY A 270 19.59 3.41 -9.61
C GLY A 270 20.47 4.58 -10.08
N THR A 271 20.48 5.70 -9.36
CA THR A 271 21.35 6.86 -9.67
C THR A 271 22.83 6.49 -9.63
N ALA A 272 23.24 5.68 -8.64
CA ALA A 272 24.62 5.16 -8.58
C ALA A 272 24.94 4.27 -9.79
N ALA A 273 23.99 3.44 -10.21
CA ALA A 273 24.16 2.60 -11.40
C ALA A 273 24.29 3.42 -12.69
N ILE A 274 23.49 4.47 -12.88
CA ILE A 274 23.63 5.39 -14.03
C ILE A 274 25.00 6.07 -13.99
N HIS A 275 25.41 6.58 -12.83
CA HIS A 275 26.71 7.25 -12.70
C HIS A 275 27.88 6.34 -13.06
N LEU A 276 27.91 5.11 -12.51
CA LEU A 276 28.96 4.14 -12.85
C LEU A 276 28.86 3.67 -14.30
N GLY A 277 27.65 3.51 -14.84
CA GLY A 277 27.45 3.17 -16.25
C GLY A 277 28.04 4.22 -17.18
N LEU A 278 27.82 5.52 -16.93
CA LEU A 278 28.42 6.59 -17.72
C LEU A 278 29.96 6.58 -17.65
N ILE A 279 30.54 6.31 -16.46
CA ILE A 279 32.00 6.15 -16.32
C ILE A 279 32.51 4.99 -17.17
N LEU A 280 31.82 3.85 -17.17
CA LEU A 280 32.20 2.67 -17.96
C LEU A 280 32.04 2.87 -19.46
N LEU A 281 31.09 3.72 -19.88
CA LEU A 281 30.97 4.19 -21.27
C LEU A 281 32.01 5.28 -21.62
N GLY A 282 32.89 5.62 -20.68
CA GLY A 282 34.01 6.52 -20.86
C GLY A 282 33.63 8.01 -20.87
N VAL A 283 32.49 8.38 -20.28
CA VAL A 283 32.08 9.79 -20.16
C VAL A 283 33.00 10.53 -19.21
N GLU A 284 33.58 11.62 -19.70
CA GLU A 284 34.50 12.49 -18.98
C GLU A 284 34.00 13.95 -18.94
N ALA A 285 34.69 14.79 -18.17
CA ALA A 285 34.38 16.21 -18.11
C ALA A 285 34.57 16.86 -19.49
N GLY A 286 33.57 17.65 -19.91
CA GLY A 286 33.55 18.28 -21.23
C GLY A 286 32.88 17.45 -22.34
N ASP A 287 32.59 16.17 -22.10
CA ASP A 287 31.77 15.39 -23.03
C ASP A 287 30.32 15.87 -23.05
N THR A 288 29.58 15.45 -24.08
CA THR A 288 28.13 15.62 -24.15
C THR A 288 27.44 14.27 -24.03
N VAL A 289 26.31 14.22 -23.31
CA VAL A 289 25.51 13.01 -23.14
C VAL A 289 24.08 13.32 -23.50
N ILE A 290 23.50 12.53 -24.40
CA ILE A 290 22.10 12.66 -24.79
C ILE A 290 21.22 12.05 -23.70
N CYS A 291 20.12 12.71 -23.33
CA CYS A 291 19.17 12.20 -22.36
C CYS A 291 17.73 12.56 -22.77
N GLN A 292 16.81 11.61 -22.60
CA GLN A 292 15.37 11.89 -22.72
C GLN A 292 14.97 13.03 -21.79
N SER A 293 14.24 14.02 -22.30
CA SER A 293 13.85 15.16 -21.49
C SER A 293 12.73 14.83 -20.50
N MET A 294 11.70 14.09 -20.93
CA MET A 294 10.62 13.67 -20.04
C MET A 294 11.05 12.46 -19.21
N THR A 295 11.74 12.70 -18.11
CA THR A 295 12.23 11.65 -17.20
C THR A 295 12.32 12.19 -15.76
N PHE A 296 12.71 11.34 -14.81
CA PHE A 296 13.09 11.77 -13.47
C PHE A 296 14.52 12.31 -13.45
N SER A 297 14.79 13.35 -12.65
CA SER A 297 16.09 14.06 -12.62
C SER A 297 17.30 13.14 -12.35
N ALA A 298 17.08 11.99 -11.71
CA ALA A 298 18.15 11.01 -11.47
C ALA A 298 18.77 10.43 -12.75
N SER A 299 18.08 10.46 -13.89
CA SER A 299 18.66 10.05 -15.18
C SER A 299 19.66 11.09 -15.70
N ALA A 300 19.41 12.38 -15.46
CA ALA A 300 20.22 13.48 -16.00
C ALA A 300 21.31 13.97 -15.03
N ASN A 301 21.08 13.96 -13.73
CA ASN A 301 22.04 14.47 -12.74
C ASN A 301 23.43 13.82 -12.84
N PRO A 302 23.58 12.50 -13.07
CA PRO A 302 24.88 11.86 -13.22
C PRO A 302 25.75 12.40 -14.36
N ILE A 303 25.13 12.98 -15.39
CA ILE A 303 25.86 13.68 -16.46
C ILE A 303 26.64 14.86 -15.87
N LEU A 304 25.99 15.66 -15.02
CA LEU A 304 26.62 16.79 -14.35
C LEU A 304 27.62 16.37 -13.27
N TYR A 305 27.42 15.22 -12.61
CA TYR A 305 28.38 14.71 -11.63
C TYR A 305 29.77 14.48 -12.25
N LEU A 306 29.80 14.09 -13.52
CA LEU A 306 31.03 13.87 -14.30
C LEU A 306 31.57 15.14 -14.97
N GLY A 307 30.89 16.28 -14.82
CA GLY A 307 31.23 17.51 -15.53
C GLY A 307 30.94 17.47 -17.04
N ALA A 308 30.10 16.53 -17.48
CA ALA A 308 29.61 16.45 -18.85
C ALA A 308 28.38 17.35 -19.05
N THR A 309 27.99 17.57 -20.30
CA THR A 309 26.88 18.46 -20.69
C THR A 309 25.70 17.63 -21.23
N PRO A 310 24.51 17.70 -20.60
CA PRO A 310 23.33 17.03 -21.14
C PRO A 310 22.83 17.70 -22.42
N ILE A 311 22.38 16.88 -23.38
CA ILE A 311 21.59 17.28 -24.53
C ILE A 311 20.22 16.61 -24.40
N PHE A 312 19.16 17.40 -24.28
CA PHE A 312 17.82 16.88 -24.03
C PHE A 312 17.05 16.62 -25.33
N ILE A 313 16.41 15.46 -25.39
CA ILE A 313 15.60 15.05 -26.54
C ILE A 313 14.13 14.94 -26.12
N ASP A 314 13.25 15.43 -26.96
CA ASP A 314 11.81 15.36 -26.77
C ASP A 314 11.25 13.93 -26.84
N SER A 315 10.03 13.79 -26.37
CA SER A 315 9.27 12.55 -26.46
C SER A 315 8.68 12.34 -27.86
N GLU A 316 8.49 11.10 -28.26
CA GLU A 316 7.56 10.73 -29.34
C GLU A 316 6.18 10.31 -28.78
N ILE A 317 5.16 10.20 -29.63
CA ILE A 317 3.76 10.12 -29.17
C ILE A 317 3.26 8.72 -28.80
N GLU A 318 3.91 7.65 -29.28
CA GLU A 318 3.40 6.28 -29.15
C GLU A 318 3.80 5.64 -27.81
N THR A 319 5.04 5.85 -27.37
CA THR A 319 5.58 5.34 -26.11
C THR A 319 5.92 6.44 -25.11
N TRP A 320 5.82 7.72 -25.51
CA TRP A 320 6.22 8.90 -24.71
C TRP A 320 7.71 8.98 -24.36
N ASN A 321 8.50 8.04 -24.87
CA ASN A 321 9.93 7.95 -24.66
C ASN A 321 10.71 8.73 -25.73
N LEU A 322 12.03 8.61 -25.67
CA LEU A 322 13.02 9.25 -26.54
C LEU A 322 12.62 9.20 -28.02
N CYS A 323 12.41 10.36 -28.64
CA CYS A 323 12.06 10.44 -30.06
C CYS A 323 13.27 10.11 -30.96
N PRO A 324 13.23 9.03 -31.79
CA PRO A 324 14.36 8.66 -32.65
C PRO A 324 14.72 9.74 -33.69
N LEU A 325 13.73 10.49 -34.17
CA LEU A 325 13.94 11.55 -35.16
C LEU A 325 14.68 12.76 -34.55
N ALA A 326 14.22 13.23 -33.38
CA ALA A 326 14.88 14.33 -32.68
C ALA A 326 16.25 13.91 -32.13
N LEU A 327 16.41 12.63 -31.76
CA LEU A 327 17.69 12.04 -31.40
C LEU A 327 18.69 12.16 -32.56
N GLU A 328 18.33 11.72 -33.77
CA GLU A 328 19.22 11.81 -34.92
C GLU A 328 19.54 13.27 -35.28
N GLU A 329 18.56 14.17 -35.22
CA GLU A 329 18.76 15.61 -35.43
C GLU A 329 19.82 16.19 -34.47
N ALA A 330 19.72 15.87 -33.19
CA ALA A 330 20.66 16.33 -32.17
C ALA A 330 22.07 15.79 -32.40
N ILE A 331 22.21 14.51 -32.80
CA ILE A 331 23.51 13.91 -33.11
C ILE A 331 24.15 14.59 -34.32
N ILE A 332 23.39 14.77 -35.41
CA ILE A 332 23.88 15.44 -36.63
C ILE A 332 24.34 16.86 -36.33
N ASP A 333 23.55 17.63 -35.58
CA ASP A 333 23.89 19.00 -35.22
C ASP A 333 25.13 19.04 -34.31
N SER A 334 25.26 18.14 -33.35
CA SER A 334 26.45 18.03 -32.49
C SER A 334 27.71 17.73 -33.31
N ILE A 335 27.65 16.77 -34.23
CA ILE A 335 28.76 16.42 -35.13
C ILE A 335 29.14 17.63 -36.00
N SER A 336 28.15 18.38 -36.51
CA SER A 336 28.39 19.59 -37.30
C SER A 336 29.12 20.68 -36.51
N LYS A 337 28.96 20.70 -35.18
CA LYS A 337 29.66 21.57 -34.23
C LYS A 337 31.00 21.00 -33.76
N GLY A 338 31.41 19.86 -34.29
CA GLY A 338 32.71 19.24 -34.06
C GLY A 338 32.79 18.27 -32.88
N ALA A 339 31.65 17.85 -32.31
CA ALA A 339 31.63 16.91 -31.19
C ALA A 339 30.57 15.82 -31.38
N THR A 340 30.97 14.56 -31.30
CA THR A 340 30.02 13.44 -31.24
C THR A 340 29.60 13.22 -29.79
N PRO A 341 28.29 13.11 -29.47
CA PRO A 341 27.85 12.77 -28.13
C PRO A 341 28.42 11.42 -27.67
N LYS A 342 28.81 11.35 -26.41
CA LYS A 342 29.57 10.24 -25.86
C LYS A 342 28.71 9.03 -25.51
N ALA A 343 27.47 9.28 -25.09
CA ALA A 343 26.50 8.25 -24.74
C ALA A 343 25.06 8.77 -24.91
N ILE A 344 24.11 7.85 -25.02
CA ILE A 344 22.67 8.10 -25.01
C ILE A 344 22.07 7.45 -23.76
N ILE A 345 21.31 8.19 -22.97
CA ILE A 345 20.47 7.65 -21.89
C ILE A 345 19.05 7.50 -22.41
N ALA A 346 18.61 6.26 -22.63
CA ALA A 346 17.27 5.92 -23.08
C ALA A 346 16.45 5.36 -21.91
N VAL A 347 15.28 5.97 -21.64
CA VAL A 347 14.47 5.68 -20.45
C VAL A 347 13.22 4.90 -20.85
N HIS A 348 12.80 3.95 -20.02
CA HIS A 348 11.54 3.23 -20.16
C HIS A 348 10.45 3.83 -19.27
N LEU A 349 9.88 4.96 -19.70
CA LEU A 349 8.96 5.75 -18.90
C LEU A 349 7.73 4.96 -18.49
N TYR A 350 7.40 4.99 -17.19
CA TYR A 350 6.26 4.31 -16.58
C TYR A 350 6.20 2.80 -16.82
N GLY A 351 7.33 2.21 -17.20
CA GLY A 351 7.44 0.79 -17.50
C GLY A 351 7.08 0.40 -18.93
N VAL A 352 6.88 1.36 -19.83
CA VAL A 352 6.69 1.08 -21.25
C VAL A 352 8.05 1.14 -21.96
N PRO A 353 8.42 0.10 -22.74
CA PRO A 353 9.65 0.13 -23.50
C PRO A 353 9.72 1.33 -24.46
N TYR A 354 10.92 1.93 -24.65
CA TYR A 354 11.10 2.91 -25.73
C TYR A 354 11.07 2.21 -27.09
N LYS A 355 11.14 2.98 -28.18
CA LYS A 355 11.28 2.44 -29.54
C LYS A 355 12.67 1.81 -29.75
N VAL A 356 12.85 0.60 -29.22
CA VAL A 356 14.15 -0.06 -29.05
C VAL A 356 14.89 -0.16 -30.38
N ASP A 357 14.25 -0.73 -31.40
CA ASP A 357 14.87 -0.95 -32.70
C ASP A 357 15.26 0.38 -33.36
N GLU A 358 14.38 1.38 -33.31
CA GLU A 358 14.58 2.67 -33.97
C GLU A 358 15.68 3.50 -33.30
N VAL A 359 15.73 3.52 -31.96
CA VAL A 359 16.80 4.20 -31.21
C VAL A 359 18.14 3.49 -31.44
N ARG A 360 18.15 2.15 -31.44
CA ARG A 360 19.38 1.35 -31.70
C ARG A 360 19.93 1.61 -33.09
N VAL A 361 19.07 1.65 -34.12
CA VAL A 361 19.46 1.99 -35.50
C VAL A 361 20.16 3.35 -35.59
N VAL A 362 19.64 4.36 -34.89
CA VAL A 362 20.27 5.69 -34.85
C VAL A 362 21.60 5.63 -34.10
N ALA A 363 21.64 5.01 -32.93
CA ALA A 363 22.84 4.90 -32.11
C ALA A 363 23.98 4.18 -32.84
N ASP A 364 23.69 3.06 -33.50
CA ASP A 364 24.65 2.26 -34.28
C ASP A 364 25.22 3.03 -35.46
N LYS A 365 24.37 3.78 -36.17
CA LYS A 365 24.79 4.58 -37.32
C LYS A 365 25.92 5.56 -36.98
N TYR A 366 25.94 6.07 -35.75
CA TYR A 366 26.94 7.04 -35.28
C TYR A 366 27.93 6.46 -34.27
N GLY A 367 27.82 5.16 -33.93
CA GLY A 367 28.70 4.48 -32.99
C GLY A 367 28.61 5.01 -31.55
N ILE A 368 27.41 5.44 -31.11
CA ILE A 368 27.20 6.01 -29.78
C ILE A 368 26.59 4.93 -28.87
N PRO A 369 27.19 4.59 -27.72
CA PRO A 369 26.64 3.59 -26.82
C PRO A 369 25.38 4.08 -26.10
N ILE A 370 24.50 3.14 -25.76
CA ILE A 370 23.26 3.37 -25.05
C ILE A 370 23.40 2.89 -23.60
N LEU A 371 23.17 3.80 -22.66
CA LEU A 371 22.83 3.47 -21.27
C LEU A 371 21.31 3.38 -21.16
N GLU A 372 20.83 2.17 -20.90
CA GLU A 372 19.41 1.88 -20.76
C GLU A 372 18.96 2.11 -19.31
N ASP A 373 18.12 3.11 -19.09
CA ASP A 373 17.51 3.40 -17.80
C ASP A 373 16.17 2.65 -17.66
N SER A 374 16.28 1.43 -17.12
CA SER A 374 15.17 0.54 -16.77
C SER A 374 14.70 0.70 -15.32
N ALA A 375 14.98 1.86 -14.69
CA ALA A 375 14.55 2.13 -13.31
C ALA A 375 13.04 2.04 -13.08
N GLU A 376 12.23 2.13 -14.13
CA GLU A 376 10.76 2.02 -14.09
C GLU A 376 10.23 0.73 -14.74
N ALA A 377 11.10 -0.08 -15.35
CA ALA A 377 10.68 -1.11 -16.31
C ALA A 377 11.07 -2.55 -15.98
N LEU A 378 11.62 -2.84 -14.81
CA LEU A 378 11.85 -4.23 -14.40
C LEU A 378 10.56 -5.07 -14.52
N GLY A 379 10.64 -6.19 -15.23
CA GLY A 379 9.50 -7.05 -15.57
C GLY A 379 8.82 -6.74 -16.90
N SER A 380 9.22 -5.65 -17.57
CA SER A 380 8.77 -5.33 -18.93
C SER A 380 9.64 -6.02 -19.98
N SER A 381 9.11 -6.16 -21.20
CA SER A 381 9.85 -6.71 -22.34
C SER A 381 9.42 -6.10 -23.67
N PHE A 382 10.32 -6.13 -24.65
CA PHE A 382 10.06 -5.82 -26.04
C PHE A 382 10.47 -7.00 -26.91
N LYS A 383 9.56 -7.51 -27.74
CA LYS A 383 9.75 -8.71 -28.58
C LYS A 383 10.29 -9.93 -27.81
N GLY A 384 9.89 -10.06 -26.54
CA GLY A 384 10.30 -11.14 -25.65
C GLY A 384 11.58 -10.89 -24.86
N GLN A 385 12.43 -9.95 -25.28
CA GLN A 385 13.65 -9.57 -24.57
C GLN A 385 13.34 -8.59 -23.42
N LYS A 386 13.95 -8.81 -22.25
CA LYS A 386 13.64 -8.07 -21.01
C LYS A 386 14.24 -6.66 -21.02
N CYS A 387 13.53 -5.70 -20.43
CA CYS A 387 14.10 -4.39 -20.15
C CYS A 387 15.26 -4.52 -19.14
N GLY A 388 16.36 -3.85 -19.42
CA GLY A 388 17.65 -3.90 -18.75
C GLY A 388 18.74 -4.52 -19.62
N THR A 389 18.41 -5.07 -20.79
CA THR A 389 19.34 -5.83 -21.65
C THR A 389 19.41 -5.36 -23.11
N PHE A 390 18.81 -4.22 -23.45
CA PHE A 390 18.87 -3.63 -24.81
C PHE A 390 20.07 -2.72 -25.01
N GLY A 391 20.44 -1.98 -23.96
CA GLY A 391 21.56 -1.04 -23.99
C GLY A 391 22.92 -1.74 -23.92
N ASP A 392 23.98 -0.97 -24.17
CA ASP A 392 25.36 -1.40 -23.92
C ASP A 392 25.62 -1.59 -22.41
N ILE A 393 24.91 -0.81 -21.58
CA ILE A 393 24.79 -0.97 -20.12
C ILE A 393 23.35 -0.70 -19.72
N GLY A 394 22.75 -1.56 -18.89
CA GLY A 394 21.41 -1.39 -18.31
C GLY A 394 21.45 -0.95 -16.85
N VAL A 395 20.37 -0.32 -16.40
CA VAL A 395 20.20 0.12 -15.00
C VAL A 395 18.82 -0.23 -14.47
N LEU A 396 18.78 -0.72 -13.22
CA LEU A 396 17.57 -1.00 -12.47
C LEU A 396 17.49 -0.15 -11.20
N SER A 397 16.27 0.08 -10.69
CA SER A 397 16.03 0.78 -9.43
C SER A 397 15.09 -0.01 -8.52
N PHE A 398 15.41 -0.01 -7.24
CA PHE A 398 14.66 -0.67 -6.18
C PHE A 398 14.25 0.31 -5.07
N ASN A 399 14.05 1.58 -5.42
CA ASN A 399 13.52 2.58 -4.50
C ASN A 399 12.11 2.19 -3.98
N GLY A 400 11.66 2.77 -2.87
CA GLY A 400 10.43 2.39 -2.16
C GLY A 400 9.15 2.38 -3.00
N ASN A 401 9.08 3.15 -4.09
CA ASN A 401 7.89 3.22 -4.93
C ASN A 401 7.94 2.35 -6.19
N LYS A 402 9.05 1.65 -6.46
CA LYS A 402 9.25 0.82 -7.67
C LYS A 402 8.42 -0.47 -7.62
N ILE A 403 8.40 -1.21 -8.72
CA ILE A 403 7.58 -2.43 -8.84
C ILE A 403 7.93 -3.48 -7.78
N ILE A 404 9.21 -3.56 -7.46
CA ILE A 404 9.79 -4.20 -6.28
C ILE A 404 10.74 -3.23 -5.59
N THR A 405 11.04 -3.45 -4.32
CA THR A 405 11.90 -2.53 -3.55
C THR A 405 12.91 -3.23 -2.65
N THR A 406 14.05 -2.58 -2.41
CA THR A 406 15.00 -2.94 -1.36
C THR A 406 15.01 -1.90 -0.24
N SER A 407 13.93 -1.12 -0.11
CA SER A 407 13.81 0.20 0.56
C SER A 407 14.56 1.33 -0.16
N GLY A 408 15.79 1.06 -0.59
CA GLY A 408 16.62 1.88 -1.45
C GLY A 408 17.69 1.01 -2.07
N GLY A 409 17.87 1.10 -3.39
CA GLY A 409 18.76 0.23 -4.13
C GLY A 409 18.67 0.43 -5.65
N GLY A 410 19.58 -0.19 -6.36
CA GLY A 410 19.57 -0.34 -7.80
C GLY A 410 20.51 -1.45 -8.24
N ALA A 411 20.61 -1.66 -9.54
CA ALA A 411 21.61 -2.56 -10.10
C ALA A 411 22.10 -2.01 -11.43
N ILE A 412 23.34 -2.32 -11.77
CA ILE A 412 23.90 -2.18 -13.10
C ILE A 412 23.85 -3.53 -13.80
N VAL A 413 23.46 -3.56 -15.06
CA VAL A 413 23.38 -4.75 -15.91
C VAL A 413 24.41 -4.55 -17.02
N THR A 414 25.30 -5.50 -17.21
CA THR A 414 26.40 -5.42 -18.18
C THR A 414 26.44 -6.67 -19.04
N PRO A 415 26.92 -6.58 -20.29
CA PRO A 415 27.02 -7.73 -21.19
C PRO A 415 28.19 -8.67 -20.83
N SER A 416 29.06 -8.27 -19.89
CA SER A 416 30.22 -9.06 -19.48
C SER A 416 30.50 -8.95 -17.99
N LYS A 417 31.14 -9.99 -17.45
CA LYS A 417 31.56 -10.08 -16.04
C LYS A 417 32.65 -9.06 -15.73
N GLU A 418 33.52 -8.77 -16.66
CA GLU A 418 34.63 -7.81 -16.51
C GLU A 418 34.09 -6.39 -16.29
N LEU A 419 33.05 -5.98 -17.04
CA LEU A 419 32.38 -4.69 -16.84
C LEU A 419 31.67 -4.62 -15.48
N LYS A 420 30.97 -5.70 -15.08
CA LYS A 420 30.40 -5.82 -13.72
C LYS A 420 31.48 -5.65 -12.66
N GLU A 421 32.60 -6.37 -12.77
CA GLU A 421 33.70 -6.31 -11.80
C GLU A 421 34.32 -4.90 -11.73
N LYS A 422 34.50 -4.23 -12.88
CA LYS A 422 34.99 -2.85 -12.92
C LYS A 422 33.99 -1.86 -12.29
N ALA A 423 32.69 -2.04 -12.50
CA ALA A 423 31.66 -1.26 -11.80
C ALA A 423 31.76 -1.45 -10.29
N LEU A 424 31.92 -2.69 -9.82
CA LEU A 424 32.01 -3.01 -8.39
C LEU A 424 33.31 -2.51 -7.76
N PHE A 425 34.42 -2.53 -8.49
CA PHE A 425 35.67 -1.88 -8.10
C PHE A 425 35.43 -0.39 -7.82
N PHE A 426 34.83 0.35 -8.76
CA PHE A 426 34.46 1.75 -8.53
C PHE A 426 33.49 1.92 -7.37
N ALA A 427 32.49 1.04 -7.23
CA ALA A 427 31.47 1.11 -6.17
C ALA A 427 32.01 0.83 -4.77
N THR A 428 33.24 0.31 -4.65
CA THR A 428 33.89 -0.08 -3.40
C THR A 428 35.21 0.66 -3.17
N GLN A 429 35.21 1.96 -3.50
CA GLN A 429 36.34 2.89 -3.33
C GLN A 429 37.56 2.60 -4.20
N SER A 430 37.41 1.88 -5.32
CA SER A 430 38.49 1.60 -6.27
C SER A 430 39.75 1.06 -5.57
N ARG A 431 39.55 0.12 -4.65
CA ARG A 431 40.65 -0.45 -3.86
C ARG A 431 41.39 -1.48 -4.69
N ASP A 432 42.68 -1.24 -4.92
CA ASP A 432 43.55 -2.13 -5.69
C ASP A 432 43.79 -3.46 -4.97
N ASP A 433 44.20 -4.49 -5.71
CA ASP A 433 44.61 -5.78 -5.15
C ASP A 433 46.03 -5.68 -4.56
N ALA A 434 46.12 -5.10 -3.37
CA ALA A 434 47.35 -4.95 -2.60
C ALA A 434 47.13 -5.33 -1.12
N ALA A 435 48.22 -5.65 -0.43
CA ALA A 435 48.16 -6.03 0.99
C ALA A 435 47.74 -4.86 1.91
N HIS A 436 48.00 -3.61 1.50
CA HIS A 436 47.56 -2.39 2.17
C HIS A 436 46.45 -1.70 1.37
N TYR A 437 45.80 -0.69 1.96
CA TYR A 437 44.84 0.15 1.24
C TYR A 437 45.56 1.01 0.21
N GLU A 438 45.51 0.57 -1.06
CA GLU A 438 46.10 1.23 -2.22
C GLU A 438 44.99 1.60 -3.21
N HIS A 439 45.15 2.75 -3.87
CA HIS A 439 44.12 3.33 -4.72
C HIS A 439 44.76 4.05 -5.93
N SER A 440 44.69 3.42 -7.11
CA SER A 440 45.16 4.00 -8.37
C SER A 440 44.11 4.86 -9.08
N GLU A 441 42.84 4.68 -8.74
CA GLU A 441 41.70 5.39 -9.34
C GLU A 441 40.78 5.94 -8.24
N ILE A 442 40.04 7.01 -8.54
CA ILE A 442 39.01 7.51 -7.62
C ILE A 442 37.81 6.57 -7.68
N GLY A 443 37.28 6.21 -6.51
CA GLY A 443 36.09 5.38 -6.37
C GLY A 443 34.97 6.05 -5.59
N TYR A 444 33.94 5.27 -5.30
CA TYR A 444 32.70 5.68 -4.65
C TYR A 444 32.30 4.67 -3.59
N ASN A 445 31.36 5.05 -2.72
CA ASN A 445 30.70 4.12 -1.81
C ASN A 445 29.28 3.86 -2.31
N TYR A 446 29.14 2.94 -3.26
CA TYR A 446 27.87 2.66 -3.91
C TYR A 446 27.42 1.21 -3.81
N ARG A 447 28.15 0.34 -3.12
CA ARG A 447 27.76 -1.06 -2.98
C ARG A 447 26.49 -1.22 -2.12
N MET A 448 25.61 -2.15 -2.50
CA MET A 448 24.35 -2.40 -1.78
C MET A 448 24.59 -3.10 -0.42
N SER A 449 23.83 -2.71 0.61
CA SER A 449 23.77 -3.40 1.91
C SER A 449 23.21 -4.82 1.77
N ASN A 450 23.80 -5.80 2.46
CA ASN A 450 23.33 -7.18 2.50
C ASN A 450 21.92 -7.31 3.13
N ILE A 451 21.50 -6.38 3.98
CA ILE A 451 20.13 -6.32 4.50
C ILE A 451 19.16 -5.92 3.37
N CYS A 452 19.47 -4.84 2.65
CA CYS A 452 18.64 -4.36 1.55
C CYS A 452 18.57 -5.41 0.43
N ALA A 453 19.68 -6.08 0.14
CA ALA A 453 19.69 -7.19 -0.81
C ALA A 453 18.78 -8.34 -0.37
N GLY A 454 18.72 -8.65 0.95
CA GLY A 454 17.79 -9.64 1.48
C GLY A 454 16.32 -9.29 1.25
N ILE A 455 15.96 -8.01 1.35
CA ILE A 455 14.62 -7.55 0.94
C ILE A 455 14.42 -7.79 -0.56
N GLY A 456 15.43 -7.49 -1.38
CA GLY A 456 15.40 -7.74 -2.82
C GLY A 456 15.18 -9.20 -3.19
N ARG A 457 15.84 -10.14 -2.50
CA ARG A 457 15.65 -11.59 -2.70
C ARG A 457 14.18 -11.98 -2.57
N GLY A 458 13.55 -11.62 -1.45
CA GLY A 458 12.14 -11.95 -1.22
C GLY A 458 11.19 -11.25 -2.20
N GLN A 459 11.55 -10.04 -2.65
CA GLN A 459 10.77 -9.32 -3.65
C GLN A 459 10.88 -9.93 -5.05
N MET A 460 12.03 -10.50 -5.42
CA MET A 460 12.20 -11.19 -6.70
C MET A 460 11.26 -12.41 -6.81
N GLU A 461 10.98 -13.10 -5.70
CA GLU A 461 10.04 -14.24 -5.66
C GLU A 461 8.60 -13.85 -6.03
N VAL A 462 8.22 -12.57 -5.90
CA VAL A 462 6.87 -12.07 -6.17
C VAL A 462 6.80 -11.09 -7.34
N LEU A 463 7.91 -10.84 -8.04
CA LEU A 463 8.00 -9.84 -9.12
C LEU A 463 6.92 -10.02 -10.19
N ASP A 464 6.82 -11.20 -10.81
CA ASP A 464 5.86 -11.44 -11.89
C ASP A 464 4.39 -11.39 -11.41
N ALA A 465 4.14 -11.82 -10.17
CA ALA A 465 2.82 -11.69 -9.56
C ALA A 465 2.45 -10.21 -9.36
N HIS A 466 3.40 -9.38 -8.93
CA HIS A 466 3.22 -7.94 -8.79
C HIS A 466 3.03 -7.25 -10.15
N VAL A 467 3.81 -7.61 -11.18
CA VAL A 467 3.59 -7.15 -12.56
C VAL A 467 2.16 -7.47 -13.01
N GLY A 468 1.69 -8.70 -12.77
CA GLY A 468 0.32 -9.10 -13.10
C GLY A 468 -0.76 -8.26 -12.38
N LEU A 469 -0.50 -7.83 -11.14
CA LEU A 469 -1.40 -6.94 -10.40
C LEU A 469 -1.40 -5.51 -10.95
N ARG A 470 -0.23 -4.99 -11.39
CA ARG A 470 -0.12 -3.69 -12.06
C ARG A 470 -0.89 -3.67 -13.38
N ILE A 471 -0.73 -4.71 -14.20
CA ILE A 471 -1.47 -4.87 -15.46
C ILE A 471 -2.99 -4.90 -15.22
N LYS A 472 -3.45 -5.62 -14.18
CA LYS A 472 -4.89 -5.62 -13.82
C LYS A 472 -5.39 -4.25 -13.41
N MET A 473 -4.58 -3.48 -12.68
CA MET A 473 -4.92 -2.10 -12.31
C MET A 473 -4.97 -1.18 -13.54
N HIS A 474 -4.06 -1.36 -14.49
CA HIS A 474 -4.09 -0.67 -15.78
C HIS A 474 -5.38 -0.97 -16.55
N VAL A 475 -5.75 -2.24 -16.69
CA VAL A 475 -7.01 -2.66 -17.33
C VAL A 475 -8.23 -2.05 -16.64
N PHE A 476 -8.24 -2.01 -15.30
CA PHE A 476 -9.31 -1.33 -14.55
C PHE A 476 -9.45 0.15 -14.96
N TYR A 477 -8.35 0.88 -15.14
CA TYR A 477 -8.43 2.28 -15.59
C TYR A 477 -8.86 2.40 -17.04
N VAL A 478 -8.39 1.53 -17.92
CA VAL A 478 -8.88 1.47 -19.31
C VAL A 478 -10.40 1.30 -19.31
N ASP A 479 -10.92 0.37 -18.53
CA ASP A 479 -12.36 0.14 -18.42
C ASP A 479 -13.11 1.31 -17.76
N LEU A 480 -12.52 1.97 -16.76
CA LEU A 480 -13.13 3.10 -16.04
C LEU A 480 -13.27 4.34 -16.93
N PHE A 481 -12.29 4.60 -17.80
CA PHE A 481 -12.24 5.81 -18.62
C PHE A 481 -12.76 5.61 -20.04
N LYS A 482 -13.03 4.37 -20.50
CA LYS A 482 -13.39 4.06 -21.90
C LYS A 482 -14.54 4.88 -22.49
N ASP A 483 -15.51 5.27 -21.66
CA ASP A 483 -16.72 6.00 -22.08
C ASP A 483 -16.68 7.48 -21.68
N ILE A 484 -15.52 7.98 -21.21
CA ILE A 484 -15.33 9.36 -20.78
C ILE A 484 -14.64 10.14 -21.90
N GLU A 485 -15.42 10.96 -22.61
CA GLU A 485 -14.90 11.79 -23.71
C GLU A 485 -13.77 12.72 -23.22
N GLY A 486 -12.70 12.79 -24.01
CA GLY A 486 -11.54 13.63 -23.71
C GLY A 486 -10.55 13.03 -22.72
N ILE A 487 -10.69 11.75 -22.33
CA ILE A 487 -9.70 11.03 -21.52
C ILE A 487 -9.10 9.88 -22.31
N ASP A 488 -7.77 9.84 -22.39
CA ASP A 488 -7.02 8.74 -22.99
C ASP A 488 -6.17 8.05 -21.93
N VAL A 489 -6.24 6.72 -21.83
CA VAL A 489 -5.37 5.94 -20.95
C VAL A 489 -4.15 5.46 -21.73
N PHE A 490 -2.95 5.87 -21.28
CA PHE A 490 -1.70 5.54 -21.96
C PHE A 490 -1.43 4.05 -21.94
N SER A 491 -1.39 3.43 -23.12
CA SER A 491 -1.19 2.00 -23.29
C SER A 491 -0.03 1.73 -24.24
N SER A 492 0.62 0.59 -24.08
CA SER A 492 1.68 0.18 -24.98
C SER A 492 1.18 0.07 -26.44
N PRO A 493 2.02 0.37 -27.46
CA PRO A 493 1.56 0.56 -28.83
C PRO A 493 0.95 -0.68 -29.49
N ASN A 494 1.52 -1.86 -29.23
CA ASN A 494 1.11 -3.13 -29.83
C ASN A 494 1.62 -4.32 -28.98
N SER A 495 1.37 -5.55 -29.47
CA SER A 495 1.71 -6.80 -28.78
C SER A 495 3.19 -7.06 -28.58
N ASP A 496 4.08 -6.39 -29.32
CA ASP A 496 5.52 -6.53 -29.13
C ASP A 496 5.98 -5.91 -27.80
N TYR A 497 5.17 -5.02 -27.22
CA TYR A 497 5.46 -4.29 -25.99
C TYR A 497 4.71 -4.89 -24.80
N SER A 498 5.44 -5.57 -23.93
CA SER A 498 4.93 -6.01 -22.63
C SER A 498 5.37 -5.02 -21.56
N ALA A 499 4.51 -4.04 -21.26
CA ALA A 499 4.78 -3.05 -20.21
C ALA A 499 4.40 -3.57 -18.82
N ASN A 500 5.21 -3.27 -17.81
CA ASN A 500 4.88 -3.59 -16.42
C ASN A 500 3.85 -2.63 -15.80
N TYR A 501 3.55 -1.51 -16.48
CA TYR A 501 2.70 -0.41 -16.02
C TYR A 501 3.00 -0.01 -14.57
N TRP A 502 4.26 0.31 -14.28
CA TRP A 502 4.70 0.79 -12.96
C TRP A 502 3.72 1.85 -12.42
N LEU A 503 3.38 2.80 -13.29
CA LEU A 503 2.29 3.76 -13.11
C LEU A 503 1.38 3.74 -14.34
N THR A 504 0.07 3.72 -14.12
CA THR A 504 -0.91 4.01 -15.16
C THR A 504 -1.03 5.52 -15.28
N ALA A 505 -0.94 6.01 -16.51
CA ALA A 505 -1.04 7.42 -16.82
C ALA A 505 -2.24 7.67 -17.74
N ILE A 506 -2.86 8.83 -17.59
CA ILE A 506 -3.92 9.31 -18.47
C ILE A 506 -3.56 10.67 -19.06
N LEU A 507 -4.13 11.00 -20.22
CA LEU A 507 -4.19 12.35 -20.75
C LEU A 507 -5.62 12.87 -20.65
N ILE A 508 -5.76 14.15 -20.33
CA ILE A 508 -7.04 14.86 -20.32
C ILE A 508 -6.96 15.97 -21.36
N SER A 509 -7.89 15.97 -22.31
CA SER A 509 -8.12 17.04 -23.25
C SER A 509 -9.25 17.94 -22.73
N PRO A 510 -8.97 19.10 -22.09
CA PRO A 510 -10.01 19.84 -21.36
C PRO A 510 -11.18 20.29 -22.24
N ASN A 511 -10.91 20.63 -23.51
CA ASN A 511 -11.96 21.02 -24.45
C ASN A 511 -12.96 19.88 -24.72
N ALA A 512 -12.48 18.63 -24.80
CA ALA A 512 -13.33 17.46 -24.99
C ALA A 512 -13.93 16.98 -23.67
N ALA A 513 -13.20 17.12 -22.55
CA ALA A 513 -13.63 16.77 -21.20
C ALA A 513 -14.54 17.84 -20.54
N HIS A 514 -15.31 18.60 -21.33
CA HIS A 514 -16.25 19.64 -20.86
C HIS A 514 -15.65 20.67 -19.89
N GLY A 515 -14.39 21.04 -20.10
CA GLY A 515 -13.65 22.00 -19.29
C GLY A 515 -12.87 21.38 -18.13
N ILE A 516 -13.02 20.08 -17.86
CA ILE A 516 -12.31 19.39 -16.78
C ILE A 516 -10.83 19.24 -17.14
N SER A 517 -9.98 19.74 -16.25
CA SER A 517 -8.53 19.73 -16.35
C SER A 517 -7.89 18.64 -15.48
N VAL A 518 -6.62 18.35 -15.74
CA VAL A 518 -5.78 17.47 -14.90
C VAL A 518 -5.77 17.92 -13.44
N GLU A 519 -5.66 19.22 -13.20
CA GLU A 519 -5.56 19.76 -11.85
C GLU A 519 -6.87 19.62 -11.08
N GLU A 520 -8.02 19.75 -11.75
CA GLU A 520 -9.32 19.51 -11.11
C GLU A 520 -9.49 18.05 -10.68
N LEU A 521 -9.11 17.08 -11.54
CA LEU A 521 -9.12 15.68 -11.16
C LEU A 521 -8.12 15.37 -10.04
N ARG A 522 -6.90 15.94 -10.11
CA ARG A 522 -5.86 15.77 -9.09
C ARG A 522 -6.34 16.27 -7.73
N LEU A 523 -6.91 17.48 -7.67
CA LEU A 523 -7.45 18.08 -6.44
C LEU A 523 -8.67 17.31 -5.91
N ALA A 524 -9.50 16.76 -6.80
CA ALA A 524 -10.61 15.90 -6.40
C ALA A 524 -10.11 14.59 -5.75
N PHE A 525 -9.10 13.95 -6.33
CA PHE A 525 -8.44 12.79 -5.70
C PHE A 525 -7.78 13.16 -4.36
N GLU A 526 -7.06 14.28 -4.30
CA GLU A 526 -6.39 14.75 -3.09
C GLU A 526 -7.38 14.98 -1.94
N LYS A 527 -8.54 15.58 -2.23
CA LYS A 527 -9.62 15.77 -1.26
C LYS A 527 -10.09 14.46 -0.62
N GLU A 528 -9.97 13.35 -1.36
CA GLU A 528 -10.36 12.01 -0.93
C GLU A 528 -9.20 11.13 -0.45
N ASN A 529 -8.04 11.76 -0.17
CA ASN A 529 -6.78 11.15 0.25
C ASN A 529 -6.30 10.06 -0.72
N ILE A 530 -6.47 10.33 -2.01
CA ILE A 530 -6.00 9.52 -3.12
C ILE A 530 -4.86 10.28 -3.79
N GLU A 531 -3.67 9.70 -3.75
CA GLU A 531 -2.49 10.32 -4.35
C GLU A 531 -2.49 10.11 -5.86
N SER A 532 -2.48 11.21 -6.60
CA SER A 532 -2.12 11.26 -8.02
C SER A 532 -1.02 12.29 -8.20
N ARG A 533 -0.28 12.20 -9.29
CA ARG A 533 0.84 13.10 -9.59
C ARG A 533 0.78 13.53 -11.05
N PRO A 534 1.17 14.78 -11.37
CA PRO A 534 1.48 15.12 -12.75
C PRO A 534 2.50 14.15 -13.33
N LEU A 535 2.53 14.03 -14.65
CA LEU A 535 3.65 13.34 -15.30
C LEU A 535 4.98 14.03 -14.96
N TRP A 536 6.09 13.38 -15.29
CA TRP A 536 7.41 13.99 -15.11
C TRP A 536 7.52 15.31 -15.86
N LYS A 537 7.84 16.38 -15.13
CA LYS A 537 8.14 17.68 -15.72
C LYS A 537 9.44 17.56 -16.54
N PRO A 538 9.40 17.83 -17.85
CA PRO A 538 10.56 17.66 -18.73
C PRO A 538 11.80 18.41 -18.23
N MET A 539 12.97 17.79 -18.37
CA MET A 539 14.23 18.31 -17.86
C MET A 539 14.56 19.67 -18.46
N HIS A 540 14.34 19.89 -19.75
CA HIS A 540 14.57 21.20 -20.38
C HIS A 540 13.69 22.34 -19.81
N MET A 541 12.61 22.01 -19.08
CA MET A 541 11.77 22.99 -18.38
C MET A 541 12.16 23.18 -16.91
N GLN A 542 13.11 22.41 -16.39
CA GLN A 542 13.59 22.55 -15.02
C GLN A 542 14.57 23.73 -14.93
N PRO A 543 14.50 24.56 -13.88
CA PRO A 543 15.40 25.71 -13.76
C PRO A 543 16.89 25.36 -13.79
N ILE A 544 17.29 24.19 -13.29
CA ILE A 544 18.68 23.73 -13.31
C ILE A 544 19.15 23.31 -14.72
N PHE A 545 18.21 23.06 -15.64
CA PHE A 545 18.48 22.49 -16.95
C PHE A 545 17.99 23.37 -18.12
N SER A 546 17.42 24.55 -17.84
CA SER A 546 16.74 25.38 -18.84
C SER A 546 17.65 25.93 -19.94
N ASP A 547 18.95 26.00 -19.66
CA ASP A 547 19.94 26.59 -20.56
C ASP A 547 20.68 25.53 -21.41
N TYR A 548 20.38 24.24 -21.21
CA TYR A 548 20.99 23.16 -22.00
C TYR A 548 20.26 22.93 -23.33
N PRO A 549 20.95 22.41 -24.36
CA PRO A 549 20.36 22.15 -25.66
C PRO A 549 19.14 21.20 -25.56
N TYR A 550 18.11 21.50 -26.34
CA TYR A 550 16.90 20.69 -26.46
C TYR A 550 16.47 20.56 -27.93
N TYR A 551 16.10 19.34 -28.33
CA TYR A 551 15.66 19.01 -29.69
C TYR A 551 14.30 18.32 -29.68
N GLY A 552 13.39 18.78 -30.54
CA GLY A 552 12.08 18.16 -30.77
C GLY A 552 10.93 19.17 -30.88
N LYS A 553 9.70 18.70 -30.67
CA LYS A 553 8.45 19.40 -31.01
C LYS A 553 7.56 19.70 -29.81
N LYS A 554 8.12 19.75 -28.60
CA LYS A 554 7.41 20.05 -27.34
C LYS A 554 6.31 19.04 -27.01
N ILE A 555 6.45 17.80 -27.47
CA ILE A 555 5.53 16.71 -27.13
C ILE A 555 5.57 16.46 -25.62
N ALA A 556 6.77 16.39 -25.04
CA ALA A 556 6.96 16.24 -23.61
C ALA A 556 6.29 17.37 -22.79
N GLU A 557 6.34 18.62 -23.26
CA GLU A 557 5.65 19.74 -22.60
C GLU A 557 4.13 19.54 -22.62
N THR A 558 3.60 19.10 -23.76
CA THR A 558 2.16 18.86 -23.96
C THR A 558 1.68 17.69 -23.10
N LEU A 559 2.44 16.60 -23.03
CA LEU A 559 2.16 15.46 -22.16
C LEU A 559 2.16 15.87 -20.70
N PHE A 560 3.15 16.64 -20.26
CA PHE A 560 3.22 17.14 -18.88
C PHE A 560 2.02 18.03 -18.51
N GLY A 561 1.62 18.93 -19.40
CA GLY A 561 0.50 19.84 -19.15
C GLY A 561 -0.87 19.14 -19.09
N ASN A 562 -1.01 18.00 -19.77
CA ASN A 562 -2.29 17.31 -19.93
C ASN A 562 -2.33 15.93 -19.27
N GLY A 563 -1.27 15.50 -18.60
CA GLY A 563 -1.15 14.14 -18.09
C GLY A 563 -1.16 13.98 -16.58
N LEU A 564 -1.68 12.84 -16.12
CA LEU A 564 -1.77 12.48 -14.71
C LEU A 564 -1.40 11.01 -14.49
N CYS A 565 -0.47 10.74 -13.58
CA CYS A 565 -0.22 9.41 -13.03
C CYS A 565 -1.25 9.10 -11.94
N LEU A 566 -1.83 7.91 -12.03
CA LEU A 566 -2.87 7.42 -11.12
C LEU A 566 -2.31 6.38 -10.13
N PRO A 567 -2.99 6.13 -9.00
CA PRO A 567 -2.62 5.04 -8.10
C PRO A 567 -2.58 3.70 -8.82
N SER A 568 -1.41 3.07 -8.81
CA SER A 568 -1.16 1.80 -9.51
C SER A 568 -0.62 0.71 -8.60
N GLY A 569 -0.53 0.93 -7.28
CA GLY A 569 0.01 -0.04 -6.32
C GLY A 569 -0.47 -1.49 -6.55
N SER A 570 0.44 -2.46 -6.47
CA SER A 570 0.07 -3.89 -6.61
C SER A 570 -0.78 -4.40 -5.44
N ASN A 571 -0.93 -3.61 -4.38
CA ASN A 571 -1.72 -3.88 -3.19
C ASN A 571 -3.10 -3.20 -3.17
N LEU A 572 -3.52 -2.53 -4.25
CA LEU A 572 -4.80 -1.82 -4.31
C LEU A 572 -6.00 -2.78 -4.27
N THR A 573 -6.94 -2.53 -3.36
CA THR A 573 -8.10 -3.40 -3.13
C THR A 573 -9.31 -3.05 -4.00
N ASN A 574 -10.38 -3.85 -3.91
CA ASN A 574 -11.65 -3.51 -4.57
C ASN A 574 -12.28 -2.25 -3.98
N GLU A 575 -12.13 -2.03 -2.67
CA GLU A 575 -12.60 -0.82 -1.99
C GLU A 575 -11.84 0.41 -2.49
N ASP A 576 -10.53 0.31 -2.71
CA ASP A 576 -9.73 1.38 -3.30
C ASP A 576 -10.19 1.70 -4.73
N ARG A 577 -10.40 0.68 -5.56
CA ARG A 577 -10.97 0.84 -6.91
C ARG A 577 -12.33 1.53 -6.88
N ALA A 578 -13.24 1.10 -5.99
CA ALA A 578 -14.55 1.72 -5.85
C ALA A 578 -14.47 3.19 -5.42
N ARG A 579 -13.53 3.56 -4.54
CA ARG A 579 -13.27 4.95 -4.15
C ARG A 579 -12.75 5.78 -5.32
N ILE A 580 -11.81 5.24 -6.09
CA ILE A 580 -11.27 5.88 -7.30
C ILE A 580 -12.41 6.12 -8.30
N THR A 581 -13.21 5.09 -8.60
CA THR A 581 -14.38 5.20 -9.49
C THR A 581 -15.36 6.26 -9.02
N ALA A 582 -15.67 6.31 -7.72
CA ALA A 582 -16.60 7.30 -7.17
C ALA A 582 -16.12 8.74 -7.40
N VAL A 583 -14.82 9.01 -7.23
CA VAL A 583 -14.24 10.33 -7.51
C VAL A 583 -14.31 10.66 -8.99
N VAL A 584 -13.92 9.73 -9.87
CA VAL A 584 -14.00 9.93 -11.32
C VAL A 584 -15.44 10.23 -11.74
N TYR A 585 -16.41 9.42 -11.32
CA TYR A 585 -17.81 9.63 -11.69
C TYR A 585 -18.35 10.96 -11.16
N GLN A 586 -17.94 11.37 -9.96
CA GLN A 586 -18.30 12.67 -9.41
C GLN A 586 -17.73 13.83 -10.25
N VAL A 587 -16.45 13.77 -10.63
CA VAL A 587 -15.77 14.82 -11.40
C VAL A 587 -16.39 14.94 -12.79
N PHE A 588 -16.62 13.81 -13.47
CA PHE A 588 -17.13 13.77 -14.83
C PHE A 588 -18.67 13.70 -14.93
N ASN A 589 -19.39 13.90 -13.82
CA ASN A 589 -20.86 13.86 -13.73
C ASN A 589 -21.51 12.59 -14.32
N ILE A 590 -20.85 11.45 -14.16
CA ILE A 590 -21.33 10.15 -14.65
C ILE A 590 -22.30 9.57 -13.62
N LYS A 591 -23.50 9.21 -14.07
CA LYS A 591 -24.47 8.51 -13.21
C LYS A 591 -24.08 7.04 -13.13
N PRO A 592 -23.95 6.45 -11.93
CA PRO A 592 -23.74 5.02 -11.81
C PRO A 592 -24.89 4.28 -12.50
N ASP A 593 -24.57 3.35 -13.40
CA ASP A 593 -25.58 2.45 -13.94
C ASP A 593 -26.14 1.59 -12.79
N LEU A 594 -27.39 1.84 -12.43
CA LEU A 594 -28.17 1.11 -11.40
C LEU A 594 -28.53 -0.33 -11.82
N LYS A 595 -27.76 -0.95 -12.72
CA LYS A 595 -27.99 -2.31 -13.20
C LYS A 595 -26.85 -3.21 -12.77
N LEU A 596 -27.00 -3.79 -11.58
CA LEU A 596 -26.59 -5.15 -11.19
C LEU A 596 -26.98 -5.34 -9.71
N SER A 597 -28.26 -5.67 -9.50
CA SER A 597 -28.78 -6.33 -8.30
C SER A 597 -28.72 -7.85 -8.49
#